data_AF-A0A955HAB9-F1
#
_entry.id   AF-A0A955HAB9-F1
#
_cell.length_a   1.000
_cell.length_b   1.000
_cell.length_c   1.000
_cell.angle_alpha   90.00
_cell.angle_beta   90.00
_cell.angle_gamma   90.00
#
_symmetry.space_group_name_H-M   'P 1'
#
loop_
_entity.id
_entity.type
_entity.pdbx_description
1 polymer ?
#
loop_
_entity_poly.entity_id
_entity_poly.type
_entity_poly.pdbx_seq_one_letter_code
_entity_poly.pdbx_strand_id
1 'polypeptide(L)'
;DSAIYPVSEGWIGVRQYNNDQLGYILGVVRFSESQGLVPNGIILQAPTTPGNRYAIVIFTEDGDFDFSLAGDVQIDEIFDTFVAQ
;
A
#
# COMPACT_ATOMS: atom_id res chain seq x y z
N ASP A 1 6.39 10.14 -15.69
CA ASP A 1 6.92 9.20 -14.69
C ASP A 1 5.94 8.07 -14.47
N SER A 2 6.35 6.84 -14.76
CA SER A 2 5.54 5.63 -14.58
C SER A 2 6.11 4.82 -13.42
N ALA A 3 5.28 4.45 -12.45
CA ALA A 3 5.65 3.42 -11.47
C ALA A 3 5.57 2.05 -12.15
N ILE A 4 6.58 1.20 -11.95
CA ILE A 4 6.53 -0.21 -12.34
C ILE A 4 6.08 -0.97 -11.09
N TYR A 5 4.83 -1.42 -11.09
CA TYR A 5 4.29 -2.24 -10.02
C TYR A 5 4.62 -3.72 -10.29
N PRO A 6 4.84 -4.54 -9.25
CA PRO A 6 5.11 -5.98 -9.40
C PRO A 6 3.92 -6.74 -10.04
N VAL A 7 2.74 -6.13 -10.04
CA VAL A 7 1.50 -6.63 -10.66
C VAL A 7 0.81 -5.47 -11.38
N SER A 8 0.02 -5.76 -12.43
CA SER A 8 -0.67 -4.73 -13.22
C SER A 8 -1.90 -4.15 -12.51
N GLU A 9 -2.42 -4.83 -11.50
CA GLU A 9 -3.60 -4.45 -10.71
C GLU A 9 -3.44 -4.91 -9.27
N GLY A 10 -3.93 -4.11 -8.31
CA GLY A 10 -3.70 -4.38 -6.90
C GLY A 10 -4.11 -3.23 -6.00
N TRP A 11 -3.58 -3.28 -4.78
CA TRP A 11 -3.71 -2.20 -3.79
C TRP A 11 -2.33 -1.74 -3.33
N ILE A 12 -2.15 -0.42 -3.23
CA ILE A 12 -0.98 0.19 -2.58
C ILE A 12 -1.38 0.49 -1.15
N GLY A 13 -0.62 -0.02 -0.17
CA GLY A 13 -0.90 0.19 1.25
C GLY A 13 0.23 0.90 1.98
N VAL A 14 -0.15 1.71 2.99
CA VAL A 14 0.79 2.27 3.98
C VAL A 14 0.68 1.46 5.26
N ARG A 15 1.81 0.95 5.75
CA ARG A 15 1.90 0.22 7.01
C ARG A 15 2.82 0.92 7.98
N GLN A 16 2.57 0.76 9.28
CA GLN A 16 3.59 1.05 10.29
C GLN A 16 4.84 0.21 10.02
N TYR A 17 6.02 0.78 10.26
CA TYR A 17 7.26 0.06 10.08
C TYR A 17 8.28 0.42 11.16
N ASN A 18 8.30 -0.39 12.22
CA ASN A 18 9.10 -0.15 13.41
C ASN A 18 10.00 -1.37 13.68
N ASN A 19 11.25 -1.14 14.07
CA ASN A 19 12.22 -2.20 14.33
C ASN A 19 12.29 -3.24 13.19
N ASP A 20 12.26 -2.75 11.95
CA ASP A 20 12.24 -3.55 10.73
C ASP A 20 11.08 -4.56 10.61
N GLN A 21 9.98 -4.32 11.32
CA GLN A 21 8.77 -5.13 11.29
C GLN A 21 7.54 -4.33 10.83
N LEU A 22 6.73 -4.94 9.95
CA LEU A 22 5.46 -4.38 9.50
C LEU A 22 4.40 -4.47 10.60
N GLY A 23 3.75 -3.35 10.88
CA GLY A 23 2.63 -3.25 11.81
C GLY A 23 1.28 -3.13 11.09
N TYR A 24 0.35 -2.40 11.70
CA TYR A 24 -0.99 -2.19 11.17
C TYR A 24 -0.98 -1.38 9.87
N ILE A 25 -2.06 -1.52 9.10
CA ILE A 25 -2.32 -0.76 7.88
C ILE A 25 -2.95 0.58 8.26
N LEU A 26 -2.43 1.67 7.71
CA LEU A 26 -2.98 3.03 7.88
C LEU A 26 -3.95 3.38 6.78
N GLY A 27 -3.79 2.84 5.58
CA GLY A 27 -4.67 3.09 4.44
C GLY A 27 -4.20 2.31 3.23
N VAL A 28 -5.13 2.10 2.30
CA VAL A 28 -4.89 1.46 1.00
C VAL A 28 -5.57 2.25 -0.11
N VAL A 29 -5.08 2.12 -1.33
CA VAL A 29 -5.71 2.65 -2.53
C VAL A 29 -5.58 1.65 -3.68
N ARG A 30 -6.64 1.46 -4.45
CA ARG A 30 -6.64 0.56 -5.61
C ARG A 30 -5.90 1.19 -6.77
N PHE A 31 -5.13 0.39 -7.50
CA PHE A 31 -4.59 0.74 -8.81
C PHE A 31 -4.93 -0.35 -9.83
N SER A 32 -5.06 0.03 -11.10
CA SER A 32 -5.34 -0.91 -12.20
C SER A 32 -4.90 -0.30 -13.51
N GLU A 33 -3.97 -0.95 -14.20
CA GLU A 33 -3.53 -0.53 -15.53
C GLU A 33 -4.67 -0.65 -16.56
N SER A 34 -5.46 -1.74 -16.52
CA SER A 34 -6.52 -1.98 -17.50
C SER A 34 -7.66 -0.96 -17.42
N GLN A 35 -7.90 -0.43 -16.22
CA GLN A 35 -8.90 0.60 -15.95
C GLN A 35 -8.31 2.02 -15.95
N GLY A 36 -6.98 2.16 -16.16
CA GLY A 36 -6.29 3.44 -16.12
C GLY A 36 -6.29 4.11 -14.73
N LEU A 37 -6.47 3.33 -13.67
CA LEU A 37 -6.47 3.81 -12.29
C LEU A 37 -5.04 3.89 -11.76
N VAL A 38 -4.48 5.11 -11.82
CA VAL A 38 -3.15 5.43 -11.28
C VAL A 38 -3.32 6.40 -10.10
N PRO A 39 -3.23 5.94 -8.84
CA PRO A 39 -3.37 6.79 -7.68
C PRO A 39 -2.26 7.85 -7.60
N ASN A 40 -2.62 9.05 -7.16
CA ASN A 40 -1.66 10.13 -6.85
C ASN A 40 -1.43 10.32 -5.35
N GLY A 41 -2.11 9.53 -4.51
CA GLY A 41 -2.02 9.58 -3.06
C GLY A 41 -2.89 8.51 -2.40
N ILE A 42 -2.70 8.35 -1.09
CA ILE A 42 -3.42 7.37 -0.27
C ILE A 42 -4.10 8.13 0.88
N ILE A 43 -5.41 7.94 1.04
CA ILE A 43 -6.13 8.48 2.19
C ILE A 43 -5.89 7.56 3.38
N LEU A 44 -5.25 8.08 4.42
CA LEU A 44 -5.02 7.34 5.64
C LEU A 44 -6.26 7.39 6.55
N GLN A 45 -6.64 6.22 7.07
CA GLN A 45 -7.68 6.04 8.09
C GLN A 45 -7.16 6.31 9.51
N ALA A 46 -5.83 6.36 9.68
CA ALA A 46 -5.17 6.76 10.91
C ALA A 46 -4.02 7.74 10.60
N PRO A 47 -3.81 8.78 11.42
CA PRO A 47 -2.75 9.74 11.19
C PRO A 47 -1.35 9.12 11.37
N THR A 48 -0.37 9.68 10.67
CA THR A 48 1.04 9.40 10.95
C THR A 48 1.52 10.21 12.16
N THR A 49 2.54 9.71 12.83
CA THR A 49 3.24 10.40 13.91
C THR A 49 4.60 10.88 13.39
N PRO A 50 4.93 12.18 13.52
CA PRO A 50 6.24 12.69 13.13
C PRO A 50 7.39 11.91 13.75
N GLY A 51 8.43 11.64 12.95
CA GLY A 51 9.61 10.85 13.34
C GLY A 51 9.43 9.34 13.27
N ASN A 52 8.21 8.82 13.10
CA ASN A 52 7.99 7.38 12.91
C ASN A 52 8.25 6.96 11.46
N ARG A 53 8.70 5.71 11.30
CA ARG A 53 8.94 5.07 10.00
C ARG A 53 7.72 4.26 9.55
N TYR A 54 7.47 4.31 8.25
CA TYR A 54 6.35 3.66 7.58
C TYR A 54 6.85 2.95 6.33
N ALA A 55 6.11 1.94 5.90
CA ALA A 55 6.40 1.16 4.70
C ALA A 55 5.25 1.30 3.69
N ILE A 56 5.62 1.37 2.42
CA ILE A 56 4.73 1.23 1.28
C ILE A 56 4.82 -0.23 0.81
N VAL A 57 3.69 -0.90 0.70
CA VAL A 57 3.57 -2.29 0.27
C VAL A 57 2.51 -2.44 -0.80
N ILE A 58 2.54 -3.56 -1.52
CA ILE A 58 1.56 -3.90 -2.54
C ILE A 58 0.78 -5.14 -2.12
N PHE A 59 -0.53 -5.14 -2.34
CA PHE A 59 -1.40 -6.30 -2.21
C PHE A 59 -1.97 -6.68 -3.58
N THR A 60 -2.21 -7.98 -3.80
CA THR A 60 -2.98 -8.46 -4.96
C THR A 60 -4.42 -7.97 -4.89
N GLU A 61 -5.14 -7.99 -6.01
CA GLU A 61 -6.60 -7.76 -6.05
C GLU A 61 -7.28 -9.04 -6.57
N ASP A 62 -8.33 -9.50 -5.88
CA ASP A 62 -8.98 -10.79 -6.16
C ASP A 62 -10.19 -10.71 -7.13
N GLY A 63 -10.58 -9.49 -7.52
CA GLY A 63 -11.64 -9.20 -8.48
C GLY A 63 -12.95 -8.72 -7.87
N ASP A 64 -13.08 -8.65 -6.54
CA ASP A 64 -14.28 -8.16 -5.86
C ASP A 64 -14.33 -6.63 -5.68
N PHE A 65 -13.21 -5.94 -5.96
CA PHE A 65 -13.00 -4.50 -5.81
C PHE A 65 -13.19 -3.95 -4.38
N ASP A 66 -13.13 -4.80 -3.35
CA ASP A 66 -13.20 -4.42 -1.94
C ASP A 66 -11.97 -4.91 -1.17
N PHE A 67 -11.28 -4.00 -0.48
CA PHE A 67 -10.02 -4.37 0.15
C PHE A 67 -10.23 -5.29 1.36
N SER A 68 -9.63 -6.48 1.33
CA SER A 68 -9.69 -7.45 2.40
C SER A 68 -8.42 -8.28 2.51
N LEU A 69 -7.82 -8.33 3.70
CA LEU A 69 -6.66 -9.21 3.98
C LEU A 69 -6.97 -10.72 3.85
N ALA A 70 -8.24 -11.10 3.69
CA ALA A 70 -8.61 -12.50 3.44
C ALA A 70 -8.43 -12.89 1.96
N GLY A 71 -8.60 -11.95 1.03
CA GLY A 71 -8.50 -12.17 -0.42
C GLY A 71 -7.28 -11.48 -1.05
N ASP A 72 -6.96 -10.28 -0.58
CA ASP A 72 -5.85 -9.46 -1.04
C ASP A 72 -4.58 -9.76 -0.26
N VAL A 73 -3.68 -10.52 -0.90
CA VAL A 73 -2.45 -10.97 -0.27
C VAL A 73 -1.35 -9.94 -0.48
N GLN A 74 -0.65 -9.57 0.60
CA GLN A 74 0.53 -8.72 0.48
C GLN A 74 1.62 -9.46 -0.30
N ILE A 75 2.18 -8.81 -1.31
CA ILE A 75 3.38 -9.28 -1.98
C ILE A 75 4.52 -9.23 -0.96
N ASP A 76 5.39 -10.26 -0.97
CA ASP A 76 6.53 -10.37 -0.04
C ASP A 76 7.67 -9.42 -0.42
N GLU A 77 7.35 -8.13 -0.47
CA GLU A 77 8.23 -7.04 -0.84
C GLU A 77 7.77 -5.75 -0.15
N ILE A 78 8.73 -5.04 0.44
CA ILE A 78 8.54 -3.64 0.84
C ILE A 78 8.96 -2.79 -0.35
N PHE A 79 8.01 -2.06 -0.91
CA PHE A 79 8.24 -1.25 -2.10
C PHE A 79 9.09 -0.02 -1.79
N ASP A 80 8.77 0.68 -0.71
CA ASP A 80 9.54 1.83 -0.23
C ASP A 80 9.27 2.09 1.26
N THR A 81 10.06 2.96 1.88
CA THR A 81 9.89 3.37 3.27
C THR A 81 10.08 4.87 3.43
N PHE A 82 9.37 5.47 4.38
CA PHE A 82 9.50 6.90 4.66
C PHE A 82 9.40 7.21 6.15
N VAL A 83 9.93 8.37 6.56
CA VAL A 83 9.78 8.92 7.91
C VAL A 83 8.80 10.08 7.83
N ALA A 84 7.71 10.01 8.61
CA ALA A 84 6.73 11.08 8.67
C ALA A 84 7.37 12.36 9.25
N GLN A 85 7.05 13.50 8.65
CA GLN A 85 7.54 14.82 9.06
C GLN A 85 6.53 15.53 9.97
#